data_AF-A0A830BTC2-F1
#
_entry.id   AF-A0A830BTC2-F1
#
_cell.length_a   1.000
_cell.length_b   1.000
_cell.length_c   1.000
_cell.angle_alpha   90.00
_cell.angle_beta   90.00
_cell.angle_gamma   90.00
#
_symmetry.space_group_name_H-M   'P 1'
#
loop_
_entity.id
_entity.type
_entity.pdbx_description
1 polymer ?
#
loop_
_entity_poly.entity_id
_entity_poly.type
_entity_poly.pdbx_seq_one_letter_code
_entity_poly.pdbx_strand_id
1 'polypeptide(L)' 'MGLRDIGESLPPGFRFYPSDEELVCHYLYKKIANEEVLRGTFVEIDLHICEPWQLPGKYP' A
#
# COMPACT_ATOMS: atom_id res chain seq x y z
N MET A 1 5.51 9.37 -8.93
CA MET A 1 4.22 8.89 -9.47
C MET A 1 3.76 7.80 -8.54
N GLY A 2 2.75 8.06 -7.72
CA GLY A 2 2.33 7.11 -6.67
C GLY A 2 1.53 5.97 -7.30
N LEU A 3 1.43 4.80 -6.64
CA LEU A 3 0.66 3.66 -7.15
C LEU A 3 -0.82 3.99 -7.42
N ARG A 4 -1.36 5.06 -6.80
CA ARG A 4 -2.68 5.62 -7.08
C ARG A 4 -2.81 6.20 -8.49
N ASP A 5 -1.78 6.91 -8.99
CA ASP A 5 -1.73 7.41 -10.38
C ASP A 5 -1.66 6.24 -11.39
N ILE A 6 -1.07 5.12 -10.97
CA ILE A 6 -0.98 3.91 -11.80
C ILE A 6 -2.36 3.24 -11.87
N GLY A 7 -3.15 3.28 -10.79
CA GLY A 7 -4.52 2.77 -10.73
C GLY A 7 -5.45 3.28 -11.83
N GLU A 8 -5.32 4.55 -12.21
CA GLU A 8 -6.11 5.14 -13.31
C GLU A 8 -5.60 4.75 -14.70
N SER A 9 -4.33 4.35 -14.82
CA SER A 9 -3.71 3.88 -16.07
C SER A 9 -3.79 2.36 -16.25
N LEU A 10 -4.27 1.62 -15.25
CA LEU A 10 -4.33 0.17 -15.29
C LEU A 10 -5.62 -0.31 -15.97
N PRO A 11 -5.55 -1.41 -16.75
CA PRO A 11 -6.72 -1.95 -17.41
C PRO A 11 -7.77 -2.41 -16.38
N PRO A 12 -9.08 -2.34 -16.74
CA PRO A 12 -10.14 -2.83 -15.88
C PRO A 12 -9.89 -4.29 -15.44
N GLY A 13 -10.00 -4.55 -14.14
CA GLY A 13 -9.77 -5.87 -13.56
C GLY A 13 -8.38 -6.09 -12.97
N PHE A 14 -7.44 -5.15 -13.14
CA PHE A 14 -6.19 -5.18 -12.39
C PHE A 14 -6.48 -5.00 -10.90
N ARG A 15 -5.90 -5.89 -10.07
CA ARG A 15 -6.09 -5.89 -8.63
C ARG A 15 -4.75 -6.06 -7.95
N PHE A 16 -4.65 -5.52 -6.75
CA PHE A 16 -3.54 -5.79 -5.87
C PHE A 16 -3.62 -7.24 -5.37
N TYR A 17 -2.73 -8.09 -5.88
CA TYR A 17 -2.60 -9.49 -5.48
C TYR A 17 -1.12 -9.92 -5.50
N PRO A 18 -0.28 -9.35 -4.62
CA PRO A 18 1.14 -9.72 -4.53
C PRO A 18 1.34 -11.06 -3.83
N SER A 19 2.46 -11.72 -4.12
CA SER A 19 2.97 -12.85 -3.34
C SER A 19 3.63 -12.40 -2.04
N ASP A 20 3.86 -13.34 -1.10
CA ASP A 20 4.54 -13.07 0.17
C ASP A 20 5.94 -12.49 -0.03
N GLU A 21 6.68 -12.99 -1.03
CA GLU A 21 8.02 -12.49 -1.37
C GLU A 21 7.94 -11.04 -1.87
N GLU A 22 6.97 -10.73 -2.73
CA GLU A 22 6.78 -9.37 -3.23
C GLU A 22 6.39 -8.41 -2.11
N LEU A 23 5.51 -8.82 -1.19
CA LEU A 23 5.14 -8.04 0.01
C LEU A 23 6.36 -7.65 0.84
N VAL A 24 7.27 -8.59 1.09
CA VAL A 24 8.46 -8.33 1.91
C VAL A 24 9.51 -7.52 1.13
N CYS A 25 9.93 -8.01 -0.03
CA CYS A 25 11.06 -7.46 -0.78
C CYS A 25 10.75 -6.12 -1.45
N HIS A 26 9.53 -5.94 -1.96
CA HIS A 26 9.17 -4.77 -2.76
C HIS A 26 8.32 -3.75 -2.02
N TYR A 27 7.64 -4.12 -0.94
CA TYR A 27 6.82 -3.17 -0.18
C TYR A 27 7.44 -2.86 1.19
N LEU A 28 7.68 -3.87 2.02
CA LEU A 28 8.19 -3.65 3.38
C LEU A 28 9.65 -3.15 3.37
N TYR A 29 10.55 -3.82 2.65
CA TYR A 29 11.96 -3.45 2.59
C TYR A 29 12.14 -2.04 2.02
N LYS A 30 11.44 -1.72 0.92
CA LYS A 30 11.46 -0.38 0.31
C LYS A 30 10.93 0.71 1.23
N LYS A 31 9.89 0.42 2.02
CA LYS A 31 9.38 1.34 3.04
C LYS A 31 10.46 1.66 4.07
N ILE A 32 11.15 0.64 4.59
CA ILE A 32 12.20 0.81 5.61
C ILE A 32 13.43 1.51 5.04
N ALA A 33 13.77 1.24 3.77
CA ALA A 33 14.84 1.93 3.05
C ALA A 33 14.52 3.39 2.68
N ASN A 34 13.33 3.89 3.06
CA ASN A 34 12.84 5.24 2.77
C ASN A 34 12.84 5.59 1.26
N GLU A 35 12.64 4.59 0.39
CA GLU A 35 12.51 4.82 -1.04
C GLU A 35 11.25 5.63 -1.34
N GLU A 36 11.40 6.79 -1.98
CA GLU A 36 10.29 7.72 -2.27
C GLU A 36 9.20 7.15 -3.18
N VAL A 37 9.46 6.00 -3.82
CA VAL A 37 8.54 5.33 -4.76
C VAL A 37 7.21 4.97 -4.11
N LEU A 38 7.18 4.75 -2.80
CA LEU A 38 5.97 4.34 -2.06
C LEU A 38 5.26 5.49 -1.35
N ARG A 39 5.81 6.70 -1.42
CA ARG A 39 5.29 7.89 -0.73
C ARG A 39 3.88 8.21 -1.27
N GLY A 40 2.85 8.01 -0.44
CA GLY A 40 1.43 8.19 -0.80
C GLY A 40 0.65 6.90 -1.12
N THR A 41 1.31 5.74 -1.16
CA THR A 41 0.62 4.45 -1.33
C THR A 41 0.25 3.83 0.01
N PHE A 42 1.17 3.90 0.97
CA PHE A 42 0.96 3.33 2.29
C PHE A 42 0.36 4.36 3.24
N VAL A 43 -0.56 3.86 4.06
CA VAL A 43 -1.00 4.57 5.25
C VAL A 43 -0.29 3.94 6.44
N GLU A 44 0.32 4.77 7.27
CA GLU A 44 0.85 4.32 8.56
C GLU A 44 -0.27 4.33 9.59
N ILE A 45 -0.55 3.17 10.16
CA ILE A 45 -1.62 2.95 11.13
C ILE A 45 -1.07 2.09 12.24
N ASP A 46 -1.33 2.47 13.48
CA ASP A 46 -1.14 1.57 14.60
C ASP A 46 -2.34 0.62 14.71
N LEU A 47 -2.07 -0.66 14.49
CA LEU A 47 -3.06 -1.73 14.52
C LEU A 47 -3.55 -2.04 15.94
N HIS A 48 -2.81 -1.67 16.99
CA HIS A 48 -3.17 -2.00 18.37
C HIS A 48 -4.27 -1.10 18.94
N ILE A 49 -4.52 0.04 18.31
CA ILE A 49 -5.49 1.05 18.77
C ILE A 49 -6.72 1.14 17.86
N CYS A 50 -6.79 0.31 16.83
CA CYS A 50 -7.87 0.34 15.84
C CYS A 50 -8.57 -1.02 15.79
N GLU A 51 -9.89 -1.00 15.83
CA GLU A 51 -10.67 -2.20 15.56
C GLU A 51 -10.60 -2.54 14.06
N PRO A 52 -10.62 -3.83 13.67
CA PRO A 52 -10.44 -4.27 12.28
C PRO A 52 -11.39 -3.60 11.29
N TRP A 53 -12.65 -3.37 11.67
CA TRP A 53 -13.66 -2.73 10.82
C TRP A 53 -13.47 -1.21 10.67
N GLN A 54 -12.61 -0.59 11.47
CA GLN A 54 -12.27 0.82 11.34
C GLN A 54 -11.13 1.06 10.34
N LEU A 55 -10.41 0.02 9.91
CA LEU A 55 -9.34 0.13 8.92
C LEU A 55 -9.86 0.57 7.53
N PRO A 56 -10.90 -0.05 6.95
CA PRO A 56 -11.46 0.41 5.68
C PRO A 56 -12.12 1.78 5.84
N GLY A 57 -11.64 2.79 5.09
CA GLY A 57 -12.25 4.13 5.01
C GLY A 57 -11.68 5.19 5.96
N LYS A 58 -10.72 4.85 6.83
CA LYS A 58 -10.09 5.84 7.72
C LYS A 58 -9.17 6.83 7.02
N TYR A 59 -8.76 6.57 5.77
CA TYR A 59 -7.74 7.35 5.10
C TYR A 59 -8.12 7.61 3.63
N PRO A 60 -7.96 8.86 3.15
CA PRO A 60 -8.26 9.25 1.77
C PRO A 60 -7.27 8.64 0.78
#